data_AF-A0A1G0ZB60-F1
#
_entry.id   AF-A0A1G0ZB60-F1
#
_cell.length_a   1.000
_cell.length_b   1.000
_cell.length_c   1.000
_cell.angle_alpha   90.00
_cell.angle_beta   90.00
_cell.angle_gamma   90.00
#
_symmetry.space_group_name_H-M   'P 1'
#
loop_
_entity.id
_entity.type
_entity.pdbx_description
1 polymer ?
#
loop_
_entity_poly.entity_id
_entity_poly.type
_entity_poly.pdbx_seq_one_letter_code
_entity_poly.pdbx_strand_id
1 'polypeptide(L)'
;MHTPSQETLSFERGAHWCAAFDSAAPSLFSLKFKKQVLAELAGVSLSSYDERSALPGKFRRHEQLRLGAASAESSCVIPFGAEPRISREVAFVENHATITTDIDTHGNFPGRSISVDKLSISIPKRVGVLPIPAPGESLAWTWHELSPKTNIRSERPFLSCLCEFEDSSIEISSGFDLWRWAIAPSLGAEACFSLSAKKGKLEISRKVCEWPEIENVSLPSRQWRFRWHLAWTDKDSENSATKLPKDAIILDLAEEEWPDTATASVSGKEPTGAPCWLSNPVGKRLKNFVRTASAGQHLVARISGPQLCENAAHLERPGKEVLLHWDFSSLLDFWNWANRQLDAKGSRFSFSLDPSHPCACLPSLKAISLV
;
A
#
# COMPACT_ATOMS: atom_id res chain seq x y z
N MET A 1 37.09 5.76 10.05
CA MET A 1 35.65 5.56 9.76
C MET A 1 35.49 5.69 8.27
N HIS A 2 35.23 4.60 7.56
CA HIS A 2 34.82 4.68 6.16
C HIS A 2 33.39 5.24 6.13
N THR A 3 33.25 6.48 5.68
CA THR A 3 31.96 6.98 5.20
C THR A 3 31.55 6.02 4.07
N PRO A 4 30.40 5.32 4.14
CA PRO A 4 29.93 4.57 2.99
C PRO A 4 29.83 5.54 1.82
N SER A 5 30.35 5.16 0.64
CA SER A 5 30.12 5.90 -0.59
C SER A 5 28.62 6.20 -0.69
N GLN A 6 28.28 7.46 -0.90
CA GLN A 6 26.92 7.90 -1.23
C GLN A 6 26.60 7.34 -2.62
N GLU A 7 26.16 6.09 -2.68
CA GLU A 7 25.77 5.43 -3.91
C GLU A 7 24.29 5.68 -4.16
N THR A 8 24.00 6.48 -5.18
CA THR A 8 22.67 6.48 -5.83
C THR A 8 22.45 5.08 -6.41
N LEU A 9 21.47 4.35 -5.89
CA LEU A 9 21.14 3.01 -6.37
C LEU A 9 19.85 3.04 -7.17
N SER A 10 19.90 2.57 -8.41
CA SER A 10 18.72 2.41 -9.26
C SER A 10 18.37 0.94 -9.49
N PHE A 11 17.08 0.65 -9.48
CA PHE A 11 16.50 -0.55 -10.08
C PHE A 11 15.94 -0.16 -11.44
N GLU A 12 16.30 -0.91 -12.48
CA GLU A 12 15.70 -0.79 -13.81
C GLU A 12 15.19 -2.17 -14.21
N ARG A 13 13.88 -2.29 -14.42
CA ARG A 13 13.28 -3.57 -14.84
C ARG A 13 12.14 -3.36 -15.82
N GLY A 14 12.26 -4.00 -16.99
CA GLY A 14 11.35 -3.77 -18.12
C GLY A 14 11.56 -2.37 -18.71
N ALA A 15 11.26 -2.19 -20.00
CA ALA A 15 11.66 -0.99 -20.75
C ALA A 15 11.05 0.36 -20.27
N HIS A 16 10.35 0.42 -19.13
CA HIS A 16 9.48 1.55 -18.81
C HIS A 16 9.50 2.03 -17.35
N TRP A 17 10.13 1.39 -16.37
CA TRP A 17 10.26 1.98 -15.02
C TRP A 17 11.66 1.91 -14.42
N CYS A 18 11.97 2.90 -13.58
CA CYS A 18 13.20 2.98 -12.81
C CYS A 18 12.88 3.48 -11.40
N ALA A 19 13.37 2.79 -10.38
CA ALA A 19 13.28 3.22 -8.98
C ALA A 19 14.68 3.58 -8.49
N ALA A 20 14.89 4.83 -8.05
CA ALA A 20 16.17 5.27 -7.50
C ALA A 20 16.05 5.56 -6.00
N PHE A 21 17.03 5.08 -5.25
CA PHE A 21 17.21 5.28 -3.82
C PHE A 21 18.45 6.14 -3.61
N ASP A 22 18.26 7.29 -3.01
CA ASP A 22 19.34 8.26 -2.83
C ASP A 22 19.12 9.04 -1.53
N SER A 23 19.98 8.81 -0.56
CA SER A 23 19.93 9.50 0.74
C SER A 23 20.48 10.93 0.68
N ALA A 24 21.18 11.31 -0.39
CA ALA A 24 21.70 12.66 -0.60
C ALA A 24 20.76 13.52 -1.47
N ALA A 25 19.85 12.89 -2.22
CA ALA A 25 18.84 13.60 -3.01
C ALA A 25 17.74 14.24 -2.12
N PRO A 26 16.99 15.23 -2.64
CA PRO A 26 15.85 15.82 -1.93
C PRO A 26 14.76 14.82 -1.50
N SER A 27 14.70 13.66 -2.17
CA SER A 27 13.80 12.53 -1.93
C SER A 27 14.58 11.24 -1.70
N LEU A 28 14.20 10.45 -0.70
CA LEU A 28 14.83 9.16 -0.37
C LEU A 28 14.59 8.08 -1.43
N PHE A 29 13.44 8.17 -2.10
CA PHE A 29 13.02 7.25 -3.14
C PHE A 29 12.35 8.05 -4.25
N SER A 30 12.70 7.75 -5.50
CA SER A 30 12.01 8.27 -6.68
C SER A 30 11.63 7.13 -7.62
N LEU A 31 10.37 7.16 -8.07
CA LEU A 31 9.86 6.28 -9.11
C LEU A 31 9.72 7.07 -10.41
N LYS A 32 10.37 6.58 -11.45
CA LYS A 32 10.21 7.06 -12.82
C LYS A 32 9.50 6.01 -13.66
N PHE A 33 8.58 6.44 -14.50
CA PHE A 33 7.93 5.64 -15.53
C PHE A 33 7.99 6.36 -16.86
N LYS A 34 8.46 5.72 -17.93
CA LYS A 34 8.61 6.31 -19.28
C LYS A 34 9.26 7.70 -19.28
N LYS A 35 10.34 7.87 -18.50
CA LYS A 35 11.08 9.14 -18.28
C LYS A 35 10.34 10.22 -17.46
N GLN A 36 9.08 10.02 -17.11
CA GLN A 36 8.34 10.88 -16.18
C GLN A 36 8.63 10.46 -14.74
N VAL A 37 8.88 11.43 -13.84
CA VAL A 37 8.91 11.17 -12.40
C VAL A 37 7.47 11.04 -11.92
N LEU A 38 7.07 9.82 -11.55
CA LEU A 38 5.73 9.54 -11.06
C LEU A 38 5.59 9.87 -9.57
N ALA A 39 6.59 9.53 -8.77
CA ALA A 39 6.54 9.77 -7.32
C ALA A 39 7.93 10.01 -6.74
N GLU A 40 7.99 10.92 -5.77
CA GLU A 40 9.15 11.21 -4.94
C GLU A 40 8.72 11.13 -3.47
N LEU A 41 9.46 10.36 -2.69
CA LEU A 41 9.18 10.10 -1.30
C LEU A 41 10.17 10.85 -0.41
N ALA A 42 9.66 11.70 0.49
CA ALA A 42 10.49 12.45 1.43
C ALA A 42 10.87 11.64 2.70
N GLY A 43 10.16 10.54 2.97
CA GLY A 43 10.37 9.69 4.15
C GLY A 43 9.53 10.09 5.36
N VAL A 44 9.95 9.60 6.53
CA VAL A 44 9.33 9.86 7.83
C VAL A 44 9.77 11.23 8.37
N SER A 45 8.85 11.91 9.04
CA SER A 45 9.14 13.09 9.85
C SER A 45 8.58 12.95 11.26
N LEU A 46 9.45 13.18 12.25
CA LEU A 46 9.13 13.27 13.66
C LEU A 46 9.26 14.74 14.07
N SER A 47 8.17 15.49 13.90
CA SER A 47 8.11 16.94 14.13
C SER A 47 9.06 17.74 13.25
N SER A 48 10.13 18.31 13.81
CA SER A 48 11.16 19.05 13.05
C SER A 48 12.29 18.15 12.54
N TYR A 49 12.33 16.88 12.97
CA TYR A 49 13.34 15.93 12.54
C TYR A 49 12.83 15.09 11.37
N ASP A 50 13.68 14.83 10.39
CA ASP A 50 13.31 14.03 9.22
C ASP A 50 14.32 12.91 8.95
N GLU A 51 13.84 11.87 8.28
CA GLU A 51 14.62 10.68 7.89
C GLU A 51 15.83 11.04 7.00
N ARG A 52 15.80 12.19 6.29
CA ARG A 52 16.90 12.64 5.42
C ARG A 52 18.07 13.21 6.21
N SER A 53 17.79 13.81 7.37
CA SER A 53 18.79 14.30 8.32
C SER A 53 19.38 13.19 9.21
N ALA A 54 18.89 11.95 9.07
CA ALA A 54 19.32 10.82 9.88
C ALA A 54 20.71 10.31 9.48
N LEU A 55 21.41 9.72 10.45
CA LEU A 55 22.65 8.99 10.17
C LEU A 55 22.29 7.68 9.46
N PRO A 56 22.85 7.42 8.26
CA PRO A 56 22.57 6.20 7.54
C PRO A 56 23.13 5.00 8.31
N GLY A 57 22.32 3.96 8.40
CA GLY A 57 22.69 2.68 8.99
C GLY A 57 22.96 1.66 7.88
N LYS A 58 22.11 0.64 7.81
CA LYS A 58 22.26 -0.48 6.90
C LYS A 58 21.51 -0.19 5.59
N PHE A 59 22.08 -0.57 4.46
CA PHE A 59 21.37 -0.64 3.19
C PHE A 59 21.62 -2.01 2.53
N ARG A 60 20.57 -2.66 2.01
CA ARG A 60 20.67 -3.93 1.26
C ARG A 60 19.76 -3.89 0.05
N ARG A 61 20.19 -4.56 -1.01
CA ARG A 61 19.41 -4.78 -2.22
C ARG A 61 19.32 -6.28 -2.50
N HIS A 62 18.14 -6.72 -2.89
CA HIS A 62 17.87 -8.08 -3.28
C HIS A 62 17.14 -8.09 -4.62
N GLU A 63 17.59 -8.94 -5.55
CA GLU A 63 16.94 -9.14 -6.84
C GLU A 63 16.69 -10.62 -7.06
N GLN A 64 15.47 -10.96 -7.43
CA GLN A 64 15.12 -12.30 -7.86
C GLN A 64 14.98 -12.29 -9.38
N LEU A 65 15.75 -13.13 -10.07
CA LEU A 65 15.69 -13.25 -11.53
C LEU A 65 14.30 -13.73 -12.01
N ARG A 66 13.63 -14.58 -11.22
CA ARG A 66 12.30 -15.14 -11.52
C ARG A 66 11.19 -14.22 -11.02
N LEU A 67 10.12 -14.05 -11.82
CA LEU A 67 8.92 -13.24 -11.55
C LEU A 67 9.14 -11.73 -11.33
N GLY A 68 10.26 -11.16 -11.82
CA GLY A 68 10.38 -9.70 -11.82
C GLY A 68 10.51 -9.04 -10.43
N ALA A 69 10.60 -9.80 -9.34
CA ALA A 69 10.66 -9.27 -7.99
C ALA A 69 12.03 -8.68 -7.60
N ALA A 70 12.02 -7.51 -6.97
CA ALA A 70 13.19 -6.84 -6.42
C ALA A 70 12.86 -6.19 -5.08
N SER A 71 13.82 -6.03 -4.17
CA SER A 71 13.61 -5.26 -2.95
C SER A 71 14.84 -4.49 -2.50
N ALA A 72 14.59 -3.41 -1.78
CA ALA A 72 15.58 -2.62 -1.06
C ALA A 72 15.22 -2.52 0.41
N GLU A 73 16.18 -2.75 1.29
CA GLU A 73 16.09 -2.51 2.72
C GLU A 73 17.01 -1.35 3.10
N SER A 74 16.53 -0.41 3.91
CA SER A 74 17.34 0.65 4.50
C SER A 74 17.05 0.81 5.98
N SER A 75 18.02 1.30 6.74
CA SER A 75 17.80 1.79 8.10
C SER A 75 18.64 3.02 8.38
N CYS A 76 18.15 3.86 9.27
CA CYS A 76 18.83 5.07 9.74
C CYS A 76 18.44 5.38 11.18
N VAL A 77 19.19 6.29 11.80
CA VAL A 77 18.93 6.78 13.17
C VAL A 77 18.95 8.31 13.16
N ILE A 78 17.92 8.94 13.69
CA ILE A 78 17.92 10.40 13.87
C ILE A 78 18.82 10.73 15.07
N PRO A 79 19.95 11.46 14.91
CA PRO A 79 20.97 11.61 15.93
C PRO A 79 20.63 12.70 16.97
N PHE A 80 19.38 12.73 17.45
CA PHE A 80 18.89 13.71 18.40
C PHE A 80 17.95 13.08 19.41
N GLY A 81 17.98 13.58 20.66
CA GLY A 81 17.11 13.12 21.73
C GLY A 81 17.33 11.64 22.05
N ALA A 82 16.27 10.85 21.95
CA ALA A 82 16.29 9.42 22.27
C ALA A 82 16.64 8.50 21.07
N GLU A 83 17.24 9.07 20.02
CA GLU A 83 17.79 8.36 18.87
C GLU A 83 16.81 7.39 18.18
N PRO A 84 15.65 7.88 17.69
CA PRO A 84 14.67 7.01 17.08
C PRO A 84 15.23 6.38 15.80
N ARG A 85 14.92 5.11 15.61
CA ARG A 85 15.38 4.31 14.47
C ARG A 85 14.27 4.21 13.44
N ILE A 86 14.61 4.43 12.18
CA ILE A 86 13.69 4.21 11.05
C ILE A 86 14.28 3.08 10.20
N SER A 87 13.48 2.07 9.89
CA SER A 87 13.83 1.01 8.95
C SER A 87 12.77 0.91 7.87
N ARG A 88 13.19 0.63 6.64
CA ARG A 88 12.32 0.59 5.47
C ARG A 88 12.62 -0.61 4.63
N GLU A 89 11.57 -1.21 4.09
CA GLU A 89 11.63 -2.17 3.00
C GLU A 89 10.75 -1.65 1.86
N VAL A 90 11.30 -1.64 0.65
CA VAL A 90 10.53 -1.40 -0.59
C VAL A 90 10.66 -2.65 -1.44
N ALA A 91 9.56 -3.36 -1.64
CA ALA A 91 9.49 -4.59 -2.42
C ALA A 91 8.66 -4.36 -3.69
N PHE A 92 9.29 -4.56 -4.85
CA PHE A 92 8.70 -4.44 -6.18
C PHE A 92 8.29 -5.81 -6.71
N VAL A 93 7.10 -5.89 -7.28
CA VAL A 93 6.59 -7.05 -8.02
C VAL A 93 5.74 -6.50 -9.18
N GLU A 94 6.02 -6.93 -10.40
CA GLU A 94 5.35 -6.43 -11.62
C GLU A 94 5.32 -4.90 -11.72
N ASN A 95 4.14 -4.29 -11.55
CA ASN A 95 3.85 -2.87 -11.68
C ASN A 95 3.49 -2.19 -10.35
N HIS A 96 3.80 -2.84 -9.23
CA HIS A 96 3.56 -2.28 -7.90
C HIS A 96 4.75 -2.45 -6.97
N ALA A 97 4.82 -1.57 -5.99
CA ALA A 97 5.76 -1.59 -4.89
C ALA A 97 5.00 -1.59 -3.57
N THR A 98 5.38 -2.47 -2.66
CA THR A 98 5.00 -2.42 -1.25
C THR A 98 6.08 -1.67 -0.48
N ILE A 99 5.68 -0.68 0.31
CA ILE A 99 6.56 0.08 1.19
C ILE A 99 6.17 -0.28 2.63
N THR A 100 7.12 -0.83 3.39
CA THR A 100 7.00 -1.08 4.82
C THR A 100 7.96 -0.16 5.56
N THR A 101 7.44 0.63 6.49
CA THR A 101 8.20 1.59 7.28
C THR A 101 8.04 1.28 8.76
N ASP A 102 9.12 0.88 9.41
CA ASP A 102 9.21 0.70 10.84
C ASP A 102 9.83 1.95 11.49
N ILE A 103 9.19 2.46 12.54
CA ILE A 103 9.70 3.59 13.32
C ILE A 103 9.78 3.09 14.76
N ASP A 104 10.97 3.11 15.34
CA ASP A 104 11.17 2.83 16.76
C ASP A 104 11.43 4.15 17.47
N THR A 105 10.40 4.67 18.14
CA THR A 105 10.55 5.79 19.06
C THR A 105 10.91 5.20 20.41
N HIS A 106 12.20 5.05 20.69
CA HIS A 106 12.67 4.73 22.03
C HIS A 106 12.66 5.98 22.91
N GLY A 107 12.47 5.80 24.22
CA GLY A 107 12.53 6.88 25.19
C GLY A 107 11.49 7.98 24.97
N ASN A 108 11.56 9.03 25.78
CA ASN A 108 10.70 10.19 25.67
C ASN A 108 11.21 11.14 24.58
N PHE A 109 11.16 10.70 23.31
CA PHE A 109 11.63 11.51 22.18
C PHE A 109 10.79 12.80 22.05
N PRO A 110 11.40 14.00 22.09
CA PRO A 110 10.65 15.25 22.02
C PRO A 110 10.03 15.45 20.64
N GLY A 111 8.71 15.52 20.58
CA GLY A 111 8.00 15.67 19.32
C GLY A 111 6.48 15.71 19.48
N ARG A 112 5.84 16.50 18.63
CA ARG A 112 4.39 16.72 18.58
C ARG A 112 3.71 16.10 17.37
N SER A 113 4.44 15.47 16.45
CA SER A 113 3.81 14.84 15.28
C SER A 113 4.63 13.71 14.68
N ILE A 114 3.91 12.74 14.11
CA ILE A 114 4.47 11.67 13.28
C ILE A 114 3.84 11.77 11.90
N SER A 115 4.66 12.09 10.90
CA SER A 115 4.26 12.03 9.49
C SER A 115 4.98 10.89 8.80
N VAL A 116 4.23 10.09 8.05
CA VAL A 116 4.76 8.92 7.36
C VAL A 116 4.74 9.19 5.87
N ASP A 117 5.91 9.17 5.26
CA ASP A 117 6.06 9.03 3.82
C ASP A 117 5.33 10.11 3.03
N LYS A 118 5.67 11.39 3.26
CA LYS A 118 5.17 12.47 2.41
C LYS A 118 5.59 12.23 0.96
N LEU A 119 4.63 12.25 0.05
CA LEU A 119 4.84 12.02 -1.37
C LEU A 119 4.67 13.32 -2.16
N SER A 120 5.53 13.51 -3.15
CA SER A 120 5.36 14.51 -4.20
C SER A 120 5.23 13.78 -5.52
N ILE A 121 4.15 14.04 -6.24
CA ILE A 121 3.93 13.48 -7.57
C ILE A 121 3.81 14.61 -8.59
N SER A 122 4.16 14.31 -9.85
CA SER A 122 3.86 15.22 -10.96
C SER A 122 2.37 15.58 -10.96
N ILE A 123 1.99 16.77 -11.43
CA ILE A 123 0.58 17.17 -11.43
C ILE A 123 -0.25 16.26 -12.37
N PRO A 124 -1.24 15.50 -11.87
CA PRO A 124 -2.11 14.71 -12.73
C PRO A 124 -3.21 15.56 -13.37
N LYS A 125 -3.87 15.02 -14.39
CA LYS A 125 -5.07 15.61 -15.00
C LYS A 125 -6.24 15.63 -14.03
N ARG A 126 -6.44 14.50 -13.35
CA ARG A 126 -7.46 14.33 -12.32
C ARG A 126 -6.97 13.39 -11.23
N VAL A 127 -7.57 13.52 -10.06
CA VAL A 127 -7.32 12.63 -8.93
C VAL A 127 -8.62 12.04 -8.42
N GLY A 128 -8.67 10.72 -8.30
CA GLY A 128 -9.70 10.00 -7.58
C GLY A 128 -9.22 9.72 -6.16
N VAL A 129 -10.07 9.93 -5.17
CA VAL A 129 -9.87 9.48 -3.79
C VAL A 129 -10.96 8.47 -3.46
N LEU A 130 -10.55 7.27 -3.06
CA LEU A 130 -11.43 6.24 -2.53
C LEU A 130 -11.37 6.32 -0.99
N PRO A 131 -12.34 6.95 -0.32
CA PRO A 131 -12.33 7.08 1.14
C PRO A 131 -12.71 5.77 1.83
N ILE A 132 -12.48 5.70 3.15
CA ILE A 132 -13.20 4.75 4.00
C ILE A 132 -14.68 5.19 4.01
N PRO A 133 -15.63 4.35 3.56
CA PRO A 133 -17.04 4.70 3.51
C PRO A 133 -17.61 4.89 4.92
N ALA A 134 -18.66 5.70 5.04
CA ALA A 134 -19.40 5.77 6.30
C ALA A 134 -20.13 4.44 6.55
N PRO A 135 -20.51 4.14 7.81
CA PRO A 135 -21.24 2.92 8.12
C PRO A 135 -22.52 2.76 7.27
N GLY A 136 -22.59 1.72 6.45
CA GLY A 136 -23.73 1.44 5.57
C GLY A 136 -23.64 2.04 4.16
N GLU A 137 -22.57 2.78 3.86
CA GLU A 137 -22.29 3.26 2.50
C GLU A 137 -21.46 2.24 1.71
N SER A 138 -21.63 2.23 0.40
CA SER A 138 -20.78 1.47 -0.52
C SER A 138 -19.48 2.20 -0.81
N LEU A 139 -18.45 1.46 -1.23
CA LEU A 139 -17.22 2.03 -1.76
C LEU A 139 -17.53 2.88 -3.00
N ALA A 140 -17.09 4.12 -3.01
CA ALA A 140 -17.28 5.03 -4.14
C ALA A 140 -16.12 6.01 -4.28
N TRP A 141 -15.70 6.26 -5.52
CA TRP A 141 -14.67 7.25 -5.81
C TRP A 141 -15.22 8.67 -5.71
N THR A 142 -14.44 9.55 -5.08
CA THR A 142 -14.61 11.00 -5.20
C THR A 142 -13.56 11.53 -6.16
N TRP A 143 -13.99 12.01 -7.33
CA TRP A 143 -13.10 12.57 -8.35
C TRP A 143 -12.95 14.08 -8.19
N HIS A 144 -11.72 14.56 -8.32
CA HIS A 144 -11.38 15.96 -8.21
C HIS A 144 -10.54 16.41 -9.41
N GLU A 145 -10.92 17.56 -9.97
CA GLU A 145 -10.07 18.32 -10.87
C GLU A 145 -9.09 19.16 -10.06
N LEU A 146 -7.82 19.15 -10.47
CA LEU A 146 -6.79 19.88 -9.75
C LEU A 146 -6.67 21.32 -10.23
N SER A 147 -6.64 22.24 -9.28
CA SER A 147 -6.31 23.64 -9.45
C SER A 147 -5.18 24.01 -8.49
N PRO A 148 -4.45 25.12 -8.70
CA PRO A 148 -3.43 25.59 -7.74
C PRO A 148 -3.93 25.86 -6.31
N LYS A 149 -5.26 25.92 -6.10
CA LYS A 149 -5.89 26.09 -4.79
C LYS A 149 -6.41 24.77 -4.20
N THR A 150 -6.30 23.65 -4.92
CA THR A 150 -6.83 22.37 -4.45
C THR A 150 -6.10 21.93 -3.20
N ASN A 151 -6.86 21.74 -2.13
CA ASN A 151 -6.42 21.24 -0.84
C ASN A 151 -7.53 20.37 -0.25
N ILE A 152 -7.42 19.07 -0.46
CA ILE A 152 -8.35 18.08 0.09
C ILE A 152 -7.78 17.61 1.41
N ARG A 153 -8.57 17.64 2.49
CA ARG A 153 -8.15 17.24 3.84
C ARG A 153 -9.15 16.25 4.43
N SER A 154 -8.64 15.30 5.19
CA SER A 154 -9.41 14.29 5.92
C SER A 154 -8.70 13.93 7.23
N GLU A 155 -9.47 13.61 8.25
CA GLU A 155 -8.97 13.05 9.51
C GLU A 155 -8.76 11.53 9.42
N ARG A 156 -9.36 10.88 8.41
CA ARG A 156 -9.22 9.45 8.14
C ARG A 156 -8.32 9.21 6.92
N PRO A 157 -7.56 8.10 6.90
CA PRO A 157 -6.83 7.71 5.70
C PRO A 157 -7.82 7.41 4.56
N PHE A 158 -7.39 7.64 3.33
CA PHE A 158 -8.07 7.08 2.16
C PHE A 158 -7.64 5.62 1.97
N LEU A 159 -8.50 4.80 1.38
CA LEU A 159 -8.14 3.43 0.99
C LEU A 159 -7.14 3.47 -0.16
N SER A 160 -7.48 4.23 -1.20
CA SER A 160 -6.64 4.42 -2.38
C SER A 160 -6.83 5.82 -2.97
N CYS A 161 -5.80 6.30 -3.64
CA CYS A 161 -5.75 7.53 -4.39
C CYS A 161 -5.22 7.20 -5.79
N LEU A 162 -6.02 7.48 -6.81
CA LEU A 162 -5.68 7.23 -8.21
C LEU A 162 -5.42 8.56 -8.89
N CYS A 163 -4.19 8.76 -9.37
CA CYS A 163 -3.79 9.94 -10.11
C CYS A 163 -3.59 9.58 -11.58
N GLU A 164 -4.35 10.22 -12.46
CA GLU A 164 -4.30 9.95 -13.89
C GLU A 164 -3.57 11.05 -14.64
N PHE A 165 -2.60 10.65 -15.47
CA PHE A 165 -1.83 11.51 -16.37
C PHE A 165 -2.33 11.35 -17.81
N GLU A 166 -1.62 11.93 -18.78
CA GLU A 166 -1.94 11.78 -20.21
C GLU A 166 -1.90 10.31 -20.65
N ASP A 167 -0.81 9.63 -20.31
CA ASP A 167 -0.44 8.30 -20.83
C ASP A 167 -0.19 7.27 -19.71
N SER A 168 -0.42 7.62 -18.45
CA SER A 168 -0.19 6.70 -17.34
C SER A 168 -1.07 7.01 -16.15
N SER A 169 -1.20 6.08 -15.23
CA SER A 169 -1.81 6.34 -13.92
C SER A 169 -0.93 5.79 -12.81
N ILE A 170 -1.04 6.41 -11.63
CA ILE A 170 -0.40 5.96 -10.40
C ILE A 170 -1.43 5.81 -9.30
N GLU A 171 -1.32 4.71 -8.58
CA GLU A 171 -2.11 4.35 -7.41
C GLU A 171 -1.28 4.54 -6.15
N ILE A 172 -1.81 5.23 -5.16
CA ILE A 172 -1.26 5.31 -3.81
C ILE A 172 -2.33 4.79 -2.86
N SER A 173 -2.03 3.78 -2.05
CA SER A 173 -2.98 3.23 -1.10
C SER A 173 -2.39 3.09 0.29
N SER A 174 -3.24 3.15 1.31
CA SER A 174 -2.88 2.98 2.71
C SER A 174 -2.61 1.54 3.14
N GLY A 175 -2.72 0.54 2.25
CA GLY A 175 -2.50 -0.86 2.59
C GLY A 175 -3.58 -1.44 3.51
N PHE A 176 -3.28 -2.58 4.15
CA PHE A 176 -4.27 -3.32 4.93
C PHE A 176 -4.43 -2.85 6.37
N ASP A 177 -3.38 -2.32 6.98
CA ASP A 177 -3.27 -2.01 8.40
C ASP A 177 -3.86 -0.64 8.77
N LEU A 178 -5.10 -0.38 8.31
CA LEU A 178 -5.83 0.89 8.51
C LEU A 178 -5.93 1.31 9.99
N TRP A 179 -6.07 0.36 10.92
CA TRP A 179 -6.07 0.64 12.36
C TRP A 179 -4.80 1.36 12.85
N ARG A 180 -3.66 1.20 12.17
CA ARG A 180 -2.42 1.92 12.49
C ARG A 180 -2.46 3.36 12.00
N TRP A 181 -3.05 3.58 10.83
CA TRP A 181 -3.29 4.90 10.26
C TRP A 181 -4.34 5.68 11.05
N ALA A 182 -5.28 4.99 11.68
CA ALA A 182 -6.35 5.57 12.51
C ALA A 182 -6.03 5.59 14.02
N ILE A 183 -4.76 5.48 14.42
CA ILE A 183 -4.36 5.33 15.82
C ILE A 183 -4.47 6.63 16.63
N ALA A 184 -4.45 7.80 15.99
CA ALA A 184 -4.35 9.10 16.63
C ALA A 184 -5.33 9.32 17.81
N PRO A 185 -6.65 9.09 17.65
CA PRO A 185 -7.61 9.31 18.73
C PRO A 185 -7.32 8.48 19.98
N SER A 186 -6.82 7.25 19.83
CA SER A 186 -6.46 6.37 20.96
C SER A 186 -5.28 6.88 21.79
N LEU A 187 -4.52 7.84 21.25
CA LEU A 187 -3.35 8.46 21.87
C LEU A 187 -3.61 9.91 22.29
N GLY A 188 -4.87 10.38 22.23
CA GLY A 188 -5.21 11.79 22.45
C GLY A 188 -4.57 12.71 21.41
N ALA A 189 -4.37 12.22 20.18
CA ALA A 189 -3.80 12.96 19.06
C ALA A 189 -4.84 13.15 17.95
N GLU A 190 -4.53 14.04 17.02
CA GLU A 190 -5.26 14.23 15.76
C GLU A 190 -4.48 13.60 14.59
N ALA A 191 -5.20 13.24 13.52
CA ALA A 191 -4.58 12.84 12.26
C ALA A 191 -5.01 13.78 11.14
N CYS A 192 -4.13 13.98 10.16
CA CYS A 192 -4.43 14.76 8.97
C CYS A 192 -3.82 14.12 7.72
N PHE A 193 -4.70 13.67 6.84
CA PHE A 193 -4.41 13.18 5.52
C PHE A 193 -4.81 14.26 4.52
N SER A 194 -3.90 14.61 3.61
CA SER A 194 -4.19 15.69 2.66
C SER A 194 -3.53 15.52 1.32
N LEU A 195 -4.20 16.07 0.31
CA LEU A 195 -3.75 16.18 -1.06
C LEU A 195 -3.76 17.67 -1.42
N SER A 196 -2.60 18.23 -1.73
CA SER A 196 -2.48 19.66 -2.07
C SER A 196 -1.70 19.88 -3.35
N ALA A 197 -2.30 20.60 -4.30
CA ALA A 197 -1.63 20.96 -5.54
C ALA A 197 -0.81 22.24 -5.33
N LYS A 198 0.52 22.14 -5.35
CA LYS A 198 1.44 23.26 -5.09
C LYS A 198 2.65 23.17 -6.01
N LYS A 199 3.08 24.32 -6.55
CA LYS A 199 4.32 24.44 -7.34
C LYS A 199 4.43 23.41 -8.49
N GLY A 200 3.31 23.13 -9.18
CA GLY A 200 3.28 22.17 -10.28
C GLY A 200 3.38 20.69 -9.86
N LYS A 201 3.24 20.38 -8.57
CA LYS A 201 3.19 19.02 -8.03
C LYS A 201 1.92 18.81 -7.22
N LEU A 202 1.49 17.56 -7.11
CA LEU A 202 0.53 17.15 -6.09
C LEU A 202 1.31 16.60 -4.89
N GLU A 203 1.17 17.22 -3.73
CA GLU A 203 1.73 16.73 -2.47
C GLU A 203 0.69 15.91 -1.73
N ILE A 204 1.03 14.67 -1.38
CA ILE A 204 0.22 13.80 -0.52
C ILE A 204 0.91 13.72 0.85
N SER A 205 0.22 14.20 1.88
CA SER A 205 0.72 14.21 3.25
C SER A 205 -0.12 13.28 4.13
N ARG A 206 0.56 12.46 4.92
CA ARG A 206 -0.04 11.51 5.87
C ARG A 206 0.53 11.78 7.26
N LYS A 207 -0.07 12.73 7.96
CA LYS A 207 0.27 13.02 9.35
C LYS A 207 -0.60 12.14 10.24
N VAL A 208 -0.01 11.07 10.78
CA VAL A 208 -0.74 10.01 11.49
C VAL A 208 -1.05 10.41 12.93
N CYS A 209 -0.19 11.22 13.55
CA CYS A 209 -0.45 11.80 14.85
C CYS A 209 0.04 13.25 14.88
N GLU A 210 -0.73 14.13 15.51
CA GLU A 210 -0.42 15.50 15.87
C GLU A 210 -1.00 15.79 17.27
N TRP A 211 -0.18 16.31 18.19
CA TRP A 211 -0.59 16.73 19.53
C TRP A 211 -0.56 18.27 19.60
N PRO A 212 -1.67 18.96 19.30
CA PRO A 212 -1.69 20.41 19.13
C PRO A 212 -1.57 21.24 20.42
N GLU A 213 -1.86 20.68 21.60
CA GLU A 213 -2.12 21.47 22.82
C GLU A 213 -1.17 21.22 24.00
N ILE A 214 -0.09 20.44 23.84
CA ILE A 214 0.78 20.06 24.96
C ILE A 214 2.20 20.63 24.75
N GLU A 215 2.63 21.53 25.64
CA GLU A 215 4.05 21.91 25.71
C GLU A 215 4.88 20.70 26.18
N ASN A 216 6.05 20.48 25.57
CA ASN A 216 6.95 19.36 25.87
C ASN A 216 6.36 17.95 25.63
N VAL A 217 5.58 17.76 24.55
CA VAL A 217 5.16 16.41 24.13
C VAL A 217 6.37 15.54 23.85
N SER A 218 6.36 14.37 24.46
CA SER A 218 7.22 13.27 24.05
C SER A 218 6.40 12.27 23.26
N LEU A 219 6.92 11.84 22.12
CA LEU A 219 6.32 10.75 21.36
C LEU A 219 6.28 9.50 22.25
N PRO A 220 5.18 8.73 22.24
CA PRO A 220 5.10 7.50 23.00
C PRO A 220 6.26 6.56 22.67
N SER A 221 6.85 5.93 23.69
CA SER A 221 7.90 4.94 23.47
C SER A 221 7.29 3.66 22.88
N ARG A 222 7.41 3.44 21.57
CA ARG A 222 6.81 2.28 20.90
C ARG A 222 7.39 2.02 19.50
N GLN A 223 7.15 0.79 19.07
CA GLN A 223 7.37 0.38 17.68
C GLN A 223 6.12 0.65 16.84
N TRP A 224 6.32 1.47 15.82
CA TRP A 224 5.37 1.74 14.76
C TRP A 224 5.78 0.96 13.53
N ARG A 225 4.79 0.48 12.79
CA ARG A 225 4.97 -0.13 11.47
C ARG A 225 3.87 0.43 10.60
N PHE A 226 4.19 0.85 9.39
CA PHE A 226 3.21 1.29 8.41
C PHE A 226 3.51 0.57 7.11
N ARG A 227 2.55 -0.19 6.59
CA ARG A 227 2.67 -0.81 5.27
C ARG A 227 1.67 -0.15 4.33
N TRP A 228 2.13 0.19 3.13
CA TRP A 228 1.32 0.84 2.10
C TRP A 228 1.85 0.48 0.72
N HIS A 229 1.10 0.74 -0.35
CA HIS A 229 1.53 0.39 -1.70
C HIS A 229 1.42 1.53 -2.71
N LEU A 230 2.27 1.41 -3.72
CA LEU A 230 2.33 2.26 -4.90
C LEU A 230 2.18 1.35 -6.11
N ALA A 231 1.34 1.70 -7.08
CA ALA A 231 1.27 0.96 -8.35
C ALA A 231 1.15 1.90 -9.52
N TRP A 232 1.54 1.44 -10.71
CA TRP A 232 1.52 2.27 -11.91
C TRP A 232 1.07 1.45 -13.10
N THR A 233 0.52 2.11 -14.10
CA THR A 233 0.18 1.46 -15.37
C THR A 233 0.26 2.46 -16.52
N ASP A 234 0.41 1.91 -17.71
CA ASP A 234 0.33 2.65 -18.96
C ASP A 234 -1.12 2.68 -19.45
N LYS A 235 -1.52 3.76 -20.08
CA LYS A 235 -2.87 3.89 -20.66
C LYS A 235 -3.14 2.85 -21.74
N ASP A 236 -2.11 2.46 -22.50
CA ASP A 236 -2.23 1.41 -23.51
C ASP A 236 -2.49 0.03 -22.89
N SER A 237 -1.92 -0.23 -21.71
CA SER A 237 -2.23 -1.44 -20.93
C SER A 237 -3.58 -1.39 -20.21
N GLU A 238 -4.20 -0.21 -20.05
CA GLU A 238 -5.56 -0.11 -19.50
C GLU A 238 -6.62 -0.67 -20.46
N ASN A 239 -6.35 -0.67 -21.76
CA ASN A 239 -7.25 -1.21 -22.78
C ASN A 239 -7.01 -2.69 -23.08
N SER A 240 -5.91 -3.28 -22.61
CA SER A 240 -5.66 -4.72 -22.74
C SER A 240 -6.27 -5.48 -21.57
N ALA A 241 -7.59 -5.41 -21.44
CA ALA A 241 -8.34 -6.32 -20.60
C ALA A 241 -8.00 -7.77 -21.01
N THR A 242 -7.22 -8.48 -20.18
CA THR A 242 -6.82 -9.84 -20.49
C THR A 242 -8.05 -10.71 -20.30
N LYS A 243 -8.63 -11.17 -21.42
CA LYS A 243 -9.84 -11.99 -21.40
C LYS A 243 -9.59 -13.28 -20.64
N LEU A 244 -10.59 -13.72 -19.89
CA LEU A 244 -10.63 -15.03 -19.25
C LEU A 244 -10.37 -16.15 -20.29
N PRO A 245 -9.32 -16.99 -20.12
CA PRO A 245 -9.10 -18.11 -21.03
C PRO A 245 -10.22 -19.13 -20.95
N LYS A 246 -10.56 -19.72 -22.10
CA LYS A 246 -11.67 -20.68 -22.21
C LYS A 246 -11.45 -21.96 -21.40
N ASP A 247 -10.20 -22.32 -21.18
CA ASP A 247 -9.72 -23.51 -20.48
C ASP A 247 -9.30 -23.20 -19.02
N ALA A 248 -9.59 -22.00 -18.52
CA ALA A 248 -9.31 -21.64 -17.14
C ALA A 248 -10.14 -22.51 -16.17
N ILE A 249 -9.49 -22.97 -15.11
CA ILE A 249 -10.17 -23.61 -13.98
C ILE A 249 -10.60 -22.50 -13.04
N ILE A 250 -11.91 -22.36 -12.84
CA ILE A 250 -12.50 -21.25 -12.09
C ILE A 250 -12.94 -21.71 -10.72
N LEU A 251 -12.55 -20.94 -9.70
CA LEU A 251 -13.09 -20.99 -8.36
C LEU A 251 -13.89 -19.70 -8.13
N ASP A 252 -15.20 -19.83 -7.95
CA ASP A 252 -16.05 -18.67 -7.66
C ASP A 252 -16.19 -18.47 -6.16
N LEU A 253 -15.44 -17.52 -5.60
CA LEU A 253 -15.45 -17.25 -4.16
C LEU A 253 -16.57 -16.29 -3.77
N ALA A 254 -17.19 -15.62 -4.74
CA ALA A 254 -18.34 -14.74 -4.50
C ALA A 254 -19.63 -15.53 -4.30
N GLU A 255 -19.71 -16.75 -4.86
CA GLU A 255 -20.85 -17.66 -4.73
C GLU A 255 -20.67 -18.73 -3.64
N GLU A 256 -19.48 -18.83 -3.02
CA GLU A 256 -19.24 -19.78 -1.94
C GLU A 256 -19.95 -19.39 -0.63
N GLU A 257 -20.45 -20.40 0.09
CA GLU A 257 -20.94 -20.22 1.46
C GLU A 257 -19.75 -20.14 2.43
N TRP A 258 -19.56 -18.95 3.01
CA TRP A 258 -18.50 -18.71 3.98
C TRP A 258 -19.05 -18.77 5.41
N PRO A 259 -18.35 -19.44 6.35
CA PRO A 259 -18.72 -19.35 7.75
C PRO A 259 -18.48 -17.91 8.26
N ASP A 260 -19.22 -17.50 9.30
CA ASP A 260 -19.10 -16.15 9.91
C ASP A 260 -17.67 -15.80 10.35
N THR A 261 -16.87 -16.82 10.68
CA THR A 261 -15.47 -16.64 11.05
C THR A 261 -14.55 -16.27 9.87
N ALA A 262 -15.02 -16.39 8.63
CA ALA A 262 -14.28 -16.09 7.41
C ALA A 262 -14.75 -14.80 6.72
N THR A 263 -15.93 -14.30 7.08
CA THR A 263 -16.57 -13.16 6.42
C THR A 263 -16.15 -11.84 7.02
N ALA A 264 -16.05 -10.81 6.17
CA ALA A 264 -15.76 -9.46 6.60
C ALA A 264 -16.90 -8.89 7.45
N SER A 265 -16.57 -8.09 8.47
CA SER A 265 -17.52 -7.36 9.30
C SER A 265 -17.06 -5.91 9.46
N VAL A 266 -17.98 -4.94 9.37
CA VAL A 266 -17.64 -3.50 9.47
C VAL A 266 -18.64 -2.79 10.37
N SER A 267 -18.17 -1.83 11.17
CA SER A 267 -18.97 -1.04 12.09
C SER A 267 -19.71 -1.88 13.14
N GLY A 268 -19.09 -2.94 13.64
CA GLY A 268 -19.70 -3.86 14.61
C GLY A 268 -20.98 -4.56 14.11
N LYS A 269 -21.22 -4.57 12.79
CA LYS A 269 -22.38 -5.23 12.18
C LYS A 269 -22.15 -6.72 11.98
N GLU A 270 -23.26 -7.41 11.73
CA GLU A 270 -23.29 -8.79 11.23
C GLU A 270 -22.34 -8.99 10.04
N PRO A 271 -21.79 -10.21 9.87
CA PRO A 271 -21.12 -10.66 8.67
C PRO A 271 -21.70 -10.10 7.37
N THR A 272 -20.85 -9.53 6.53
CA THR A 272 -21.25 -9.00 5.21
C THR A 272 -21.62 -10.11 4.21
N GLY A 273 -21.36 -11.38 4.54
CA GLY A 273 -21.44 -12.52 3.63
C GLY A 273 -20.25 -12.64 2.67
N ALA A 274 -19.51 -11.54 2.42
CA ALA A 274 -18.30 -11.56 1.62
C ALA A 274 -17.09 -12.04 2.44
N PRO A 275 -16.19 -12.86 1.85
CA PRO A 275 -14.99 -13.32 2.56
C PRO A 275 -14.01 -12.17 2.82
N CYS A 276 -13.41 -12.16 4.01
CA CYS A 276 -12.23 -11.36 4.29
C CYS A 276 -10.97 -12.11 3.85
N TRP A 277 -10.16 -11.49 3.00
CA TRP A 277 -8.95 -12.11 2.44
C TRP A 277 -7.81 -12.30 3.44
N LEU A 278 -7.89 -11.65 4.60
CA LEU A 278 -6.99 -11.87 5.73
C LEU A 278 -7.43 -13.05 6.61
N SER A 279 -8.65 -13.58 6.44
CA SER A 279 -9.13 -14.67 7.26
C SER A 279 -8.42 -15.99 6.93
N ASN A 280 -8.10 -16.75 7.98
CA ASN A 280 -7.45 -18.05 7.87
C ASN A 280 -8.24 -19.07 7.02
N PRO A 281 -9.59 -19.18 7.13
CA PRO A 281 -10.37 -20.09 6.29
C PRO A 281 -10.25 -19.78 4.80
N VAL A 282 -10.37 -18.50 4.41
CA VAL A 282 -10.24 -18.04 3.01
C VAL A 282 -8.85 -18.35 2.47
N GLY A 283 -7.81 -18.01 3.24
CA GLY A 283 -6.43 -18.33 2.88
C GLY A 283 -6.18 -19.84 2.68
N LYS A 284 -6.76 -20.70 3.53
CA LYS A 284 -6.65 -22.17 3.38
C LYS A 284 -7.36 -22.66 2.11
N ARG A 285 -8.58 -22.19 1.85
CA ARG A 285 -9.38 -22.55 0.66
C ARG A 285 -8.61 -22.25 -0.62
N LEU A 286 -8.06 -21.03 -0.72
CA LEU A 286 -7.28 -20.56 -1.86
C LEU A 286 -5.97 -21.32 -2.04
N LYS A 287 -5.22 -21.55 -0.95
CA LYS A 287 -3.97 -22.33 -1.02
C LYS A 287 -4.24 -23.77 -1.49
N ASN A 288 -5.35 -24.36 -1.06
CA ASN A 288 -5.75 -25.69 -1.53
C ASN A 288 -6.10 -25.68 -3.01
N PHE A 289 -6.84 -24.67 -3.48
CA PHE A 289 -7.14 -24.49 -4.91
C PHE A 289 -5.86 -24.35 -5.76
N VAL A 290 -4.90 -23.53 -5.34
CA VAL A 290 -3.61 -23.41 -6.05
C VAL A 290 -2.85 -24.74 -6.08
N ARG A 291 -2.96 -25.57 -5.04
CA ARG A 291 -2.28 -26.87 -4.99
C ARG A 291 -2.89 -27.92 -5.92
N THR A 292 -4.13 -27.77 -6.37
CA THR A 292 -4.74 -28.71 -7.33
C THR A 292 -4.20 -28.55 -8.75
N ALA A 293 -3.46 -27.47 -9.03
CA ALA A 293 -2.96 -27.21 -10.38
C ALA A 293 -2.06 -28.35 -10.89
N SER A 294 -2.39 -28.82 -12.08
CA SER A 294 -1.54 -29.60 -12.97
C SER A 294 -0.73 -28.68 -13.88
N ALA A 295 0.23 -29.24 -14.62
CA ALA A 295 1.12 -28.48 -15.48
C ALA A 295 0.38 -27.73 -16.59
N GLY A 296 0.80 -26.50 -16.88
CA GLY A 296 0.26 -25.66 -17.96
C GLY A 296 -1.14 -25.09 -17.72
N GLN A 297 -1.71 -25.24 -16.52
CA GLN A 297 -3.07 -24.77 -16.23
C GLN A 297 -3.12 -23.28 -15.86
N HIS A 298 -4.25 -22.64 -16.18
CA HIS A 298 -4.60 -21.32 -15.66
C HIS A 298 -5.70 -21.45 -14.62
N LEU A 299 -5.36 -21.16 -13.37
CA LEU A 299 -6.31 -21.09 -12.26
C LEU A 299 -6.84 -19.65 -12.13
N VAL A 300 -8.14 -19.50 -11.97
CA VAL A 300 -8.78 -18.19 -11.79
C VAL A 300 -9.68 -18.21 -10.57
N ALA A 301 -9.51 -17.24 -9.68
CA ALA A 301 -10.42 -16.99 -8.58
C ALA A 301 -11.33 -15.80 -8.93
N ARG A 302 -12.64 -16.04 -9.07
CA ARG A 302 -13.62 -14.95 -9.20
C ARG A 302 -13.94 -14.39 -7.82
N ILE A 303 -13.89 -13.07 -7.69
CA ILE A 303 -13.97 -12.37 -6.41
C ILE A 303 -15.00 -11.24 -6.46
N SER A 304 -15.62 -10.94 -5.32
CA SER A 304 -16.50 -9.78 -5.16
C SER A 304 -15.74 -8.45 -5.02
N GLY A 305 -14.42 -8.52 -4.81
CA GLY A 305 -13.55 -7.37 -4.56
C GLY A 305 -12.97 -7.35 -3.14
N PRO A 306 -12.03 -6.42 -2.89
CA PRO A 306 -11.45 -6.24 -1.56
C PRO A 306 -12.50 -5.72 -0.57
N GLN A 307 -12.48 -6.25 0.65
CA GLN A 307 -13.42 -5.91 1.71
C GLN A 307 -12.74 -5.06 2.80
N LEU A 308 -13.52 -4.15 3.37
CA LEU A 308 -13.20 -3.58 4.67
C LEU A 308 -13.66 -4.55 5.74
N CYS A 309 -12.86 -4.69 6.79
CA CYS A 309 -13.18 -5.57 7.90
C CYS A 309 -12.62 -5.01 9.21
N GLU A 310 -13.27 -5.29 10.31
CA GLU A 310 -12.90 -4.90 11.66
C GLU A 310 -12.63 -6.11 12.55
N ASN A 311 -12.88 -7.34 12.08
CA ASN A 311 -12.66 -8.54 12.87
C ASN A 311 -11.17 -8.75 13.18
N ALA A 312 -10.75 -8.46 14.41
CA ALA A 312 -9.36 -8.55 14.82
C ALA A 312 -8.81 -9.99 14.79
N ALA A 313 -9.67 -11.01 14.83
CA ALA A 313 -9.24 -12.41 14.72
C ALA A 313 -8.63 -12.73 13.35
N HIS A 314 -9.04 -12.03 12.27
CA HIS A 314 -8.43 -12.17 10.94
C HIS A 314 -7.00 -11.64 10.88
N LEU A 315 -6.62 -10.79 11.84
CA LEU A 315 -5.26 -10.28 11.99
C LEU A 315 -4.47 -11.03 13.07
N GLU A 316 -4.91 -12.24 13.45
CA GLU A 316 -4.33 -13.06 14.53
C GLU A 316 -4.33 -12.34 15.89
N ARG A 317 -5.30 -11.44 16.12
CA ARG A 317 -5.43 -10.63 17.33
C ARG A 317 -6.83 -10.71 17.94
N PRO A 318 -7.36 -11.91 18.23
CA PRO A 318 -8.74 -12.06 18.69
C PRO A 318 -9.06 -11.24 19.95
N GLY A 319 -8.10 -11.08 20.87
CA GLY A 319 -8.30 -10.29 22.10
C GLY A 319 -8.38 -8.77 21.91
N LYS A 320 -8.28 -8.25 20.67
CA LYS A 320 -8.52 -6.83 20.38
C LYS A 320 -9.93 -6.54 19.88
N GLU A 321 -10.70 -7.59 19.54
CA GLU A 321 -12.07 -7.56 19.01
C GLU A 321 -12.21 -6.77 17.70
N VAL A 322 -11.95 -5.46 17.72
CA VAL A 322 -12.10 -4.50 16.62
C VAL A 322 -10.73 -3.96 16.18
N LEU A 323 -10.31 -4.29 14.96
CA LEU A 323 -9.16 -3.71 14.27
C LEU A 323 -9.50 -3.50 12.79
N LEU A 324 -9.77 -2.25 12.43
CA LEU A 324 -10.06 -1.88 11.03
C LEU A 324 -8.91 -2.26 10.10
N HIS A 325 -9.22 -2.96 9.03
CA HIS A 325 -8.31 -3.35 7.97
C HIS A 325 -8.99 -3.40 6.61
N TRP A 326 -8.20 -3.26 5.56
CA TRP A 326 -8.63 -3.40 4.17
C TRP A 326 -7.85 -4.52 3.51
N ASP A 327 -8.52 -5.60 3.15
CA ASP A 327 -7.84 -6.85 2.80
C ASP A 327 -7.21 -6.87 1.39
N PHE A 328 -7.23 -5.72 0.71
CA PHE A 328 -6.64 -5.48 -0.60
C PHE A 328 -5.20 -5.98 -0.74
N SER A 329 -4.30 -5.61 0.17
CA SER A 329 -2.89 -5.99 0.05
C SER A 329 -2.69 -7.51 0.12
N SER A 330 -3.61 -8.23 0.77
CA SER A 330 -3.58 -9.69 0.84
C SER A 330 -3.89 -10.35 -0.50
N LEU A 331 -4.67 -9.69 -1.37
CA LEU A 331 -4.85 -10.15 -2.76
C LEU A 331 -3.52 -10.11 -3.50
N LEU A 332 -2.79 -8.99 -3.42
CA LEU A 332 -1.49 -8.83 -4.08
C LEU A 332 -0.46 -9.85 -3.56
N ASP A 333 -0.37 -9.98 -2.24
CA ASP A 333 0.53 -10.93 -1.57
C ASP A 333 0.19 -12.39 -1.96
N PHE A 334 -1.09 -12.73 -2.00
CA PHE A 334 -1.54 -14.07 -2.39
C PHE A 334 -1.24 -14.35 -3.86
N TRP A 335 -1.50 -13.40 -4.77
CA TRP A 335 -1.22 -13.58 -6.19
C TRP A 335 0.27 -13.84 -6.43
N ASN A 336 1.15 -13.08 -5.78
CA ASN A 336 2.59 -13.28 -5.87
C ASN A 336 3.00 -14.65 -5.29
N TRP A 337 2.46 -15.03 -4.12
CA TRP A 337 2.68 -16.35 -3.55
C TRP A 337 2.23 -17.47 -4.48
N ALA A 338 1.02 -17.38 -5.04
CA ALA A 338 0.43 -18.40 -5.90
C ALA A 338 1.26 -18.60 -7.17
N ASN A 339 1.64 -17.52 -7.86
CA ASN A 339 2.45 -17.62 -9.07
C ASN A 339 3.86 -18.14 -8.80
N ARG A 340 4.45 -17.86 -7.62
CA ARG A 340 5.70 -18.53 -7.18
C ARG A 340 5.54 -20.03 -7.02
N GLN A 341 4.41 -20.51 -6.52
CA GLN A 341 4.15 -21.95 -6.39
C GLN A 341 3.91 -22.64 -7.74
N LEU A 342 3.35 -21.90 -8.71
CA LEU A 342 2.94 -22.43 -10.00
C LEU A 342 4.01 -22.34 -11.10
N ASP A 343 5.01 -21.48 -10.91
CA ASP A 343 6.11 -21.23 -11.87
C ASP A 343 6.76 -22.53 -12.36
N ALA A 344 7.11 -23.44 -11.44
CA ALA A 344 7.76 -24.71 -11.77
C ALA A 344 6.87 -25.65 -12.62
N LYS A 345 5.55 -25.45 -12.62
CA LYS A 345 4.58 -26.23 -13.40
C LYS A 345 4.22 -25.57 -14.73
N GLY A 346 4.77 -24.38 -15.02
CA GLY A 346 4.33 -23.57 -16.17
C GLY A 346 2.87 -23.14 -16.07
N SER A 347 2.30 -23.15 -14.87
CA SER A 347 0.92 -22.79 -14.59
C SER A 347 0.86 -21.35 -14.07
N ARG A 348 -0.31 -20.73 -14.12
CA ARG A 348 -0.50 -19.35 -13.65
C ARG A 348 -1.79 -19.17 -12.87
N PHE A 349 -1.80 -18.16 -12.00
CA PHE A 349 -2.96 -17.77 -11.21
C PHE A 349 -3.34 -16.31 -11.48
N SER A 350 -4.63 -16.05 -11.63
CA SER A 350 -5.18 -14.70 -11.74
C SER A 350 -6.46 -14.56 -10.92
N PHE A 351 -6.80 -13.33 -10.57
CA PHE A 351 -8.15 -13.02 -10.10
C PHE A 351 -9.06 -12.67 -11.27
N SER A 352 -10.37 -12.70 -11.05
CA SER A 352 -11.38 -12.10 -11.93
C SER A 352 -12.30 -11.27 -11.04
N LEU A 353 -12.47 -9.99 -11.39
CA LEU A 353 -13.26 -9.02 -10.64
C LEU A 353 -14.28 -8.38 -11.58
N ASP A 354 -15.49 -8.14 -11.08
CA ASP A 354 -16.51 -7.39 -11.82
C ASP A 354 -15.95 -6.02 -12.26
N PRO A 355 -15.97 -5.68 -13.56
CA PRO A 355 -15.46 -4.41 -14.06
C PRO A 355 -16.19 -3.18 -13.50
N SER A 356 -17.42 -3.36 -13.00
CA SER A 356 -18.19 -2.31 -12.33
C SER A 356 -17.75 -2.06 -10.89
N HIS A 357 -16.98 -2.98 -10.28
CA HIS A 357 -16.50 -2.81 -8.93
C HIS A 357 -15.56 -1.59 -8.85
N PRO A 358 -15.69 -0.69 -7.84
CA PRO A 358 -14.87 0.52 -7.75
C PRO A 358 -13.36 0.26 -7.82
N CYS A 359 -12.90 -0.85 -7.27
CA CYS A 359 -11.47 -1.21 -7.26
C CYS A 359 -10.97 -1.79 -8.60
N ALA A 360 -11.82 -2.13 -9.57
CA ALA A 360 -11.39 -2.67 -10.86
C ALA A 360 -10.54 -1.70 -11.68
N CYS A 361 -10.65 -0.39 -11.41
CA CYS A 361 -9.82 0.63 -12.05
C CYS A 361 -8.39 0.72 -11.48
N LEU A 362 -8.08 0.06 -10.36
CA LEU A 362 -6.80 0.19 -9.69
C LEU A 362 -5.65 -0.45 -10.50
N PRO A 363 -4.57 0.30 -10.81
CA PRO A 363 -3.39 -0.21 -11.52
C PRO A 363 -2.85 -1.54 -11.00
N SER A 364 -2.78 -1.74 -9.68
CA SER A 364 -2.27 -2.99 -9.12
C SER A 364 -3.23 -4.17 -9.31
N LEU A 365 -4.55 -3.98 -9.23
CA LEU A 365 -5.51 -5.05 -9.52
C LEU A 365 -5.53 -5.39 -11.01
N LYS A 366 -5.55 -4.39 -11.89
CA LYS A 366 -5.51 -4.60 -13.35
C LYS A 366 -4.36 -5.52 -13.78
N ALA A 367 -3.21 -5.43 -13.11
CA ALA A 367 -2.05 -6.27 -13.42
C ALA A 367 -2.20 -7.74 -13.01
N ILE A 368 -3.07 -8.05 -12.04
CA ILE A 368 -3.24 -9.40 -11.50
C ILE A 368 -4.62 -10.02 -11.80
N SER A 369 -5.55 -9.22 -12.33
CA SER A 369 -6.92 -9.61 -12.63
C SER A 369 -7.21 -9.72 -14.12
N LEU A 370 -8.09 -10.65 -14.46
CA LEU A 370 -8.73 -10.80 -15.76
C LEU A 370 -10.09 -10.12 -15.74
N VAL A 371 -10.54 -9.71 -16.93
CA VAL A 371 -11.84 -9.07 -17.18
C VAL A 371 -12.77 -10.06 -17.89
#